data_AF-A0A8B6M1V6-F1
#
_entry.id   AF-A0A8B6M1V6-F1
#
_cell.length_a   1.000
_cell.length_b   1.000
_cell.length_c   1.000
_cell.angle_alpha   90.00
_cell.angle_beta   90.00
_cell.angle_gamma   90.00
#
_symmetry.space_group_name_H-M   'P 1'
#
loop_
_entity.id
_entity.type
_entity.pdbx_description
1 polymer ?
#
loop_
_entity_poly.entity_id
_entity_poly.type
_entity_poly.pdbx_seq_one_letter_code
_entity_poly.pdbx_strand_id
1 'polypeptide(L)'
;MGWLFHNDMLQSQTPAEYIAEQYSRETDVYKANVLATATVGGTIYAAIRNEFKGATAAYVFCGVFLFKNNKRDGFGYKSSDEAMGPCEVDCPDRIMRLLSPVEDIPDPGYAAEWRANVTAAKSRRLAARKQAASFRQGDTIRLRHPAQFGKTGISADAFTFIEYRKRTPVFAPLSHPHFLCRLSRATLATAVIERRAT
;
A
#
# COMPACT_ATOMS: atom_id res chain seq x y z
N MET A 1 7.13 -13.12 15.62
CA MET A 1 7.64 -13.21 14.23
C MET A 1 8.79 -12.22 14.05
N GLY A 2 10.02 -12.72 13.94
CA GLY A 2 11.25 -11.92 13.77
C GLY A 2 11.61 -11.70 12.30
N TRP A 3 12.69 -10.94 12.06
CA TRP A 3 13.27 -10.79 10.73
C TRP A 3 14.23 -11.93 10.42
N LEU A 4 14.23 -12.41 9.18
CA LEU A 4 15.25 -13.27 8.62
C LEU A 4 16.19 -12.42 7.76
N PHE A 5 17.51 -12.60 7.90
CA PHE A 5 18.53 -11.83 7.19
C PHE A 5 19.59 -12.73 6.58
N HIS A 6 20.05 -12.30 5.41
CA HIS A 6 21.26 -12.71 4.73
C HIS A 6 22.17 -11.49 4.64
N ASN A 7 23.46 -11.66 4.93
CA ASN A 7 24.42 -10.56 4.93
C ASN A 7 24.58 -9.95 3.52
N ASP A 8 24.40 -10.76 2.49
CA ASP A 8 24.47 -10.33 1.10
C ASP A 8 23.10 -9.95 0.53
N MET A 9 23.12 -9.03 -0.42
CA MET A 9 21.95 -8.75 -1.25
C MET A 9 21.65 -9.93 -2.17
N LEU A 10 20.39 -10.08 -2.55
CA LEU A 10 20.04 -10.93 -3.68
C LEU A 10 20.56 -10.28 -4.96
N GLN A 11 21.44 -10.99 -5.68
CA GLN A 11 22.02 -10.55 -6.95
C GLN A 11 21.44 -11.29 -8.16
N SER A 12 21.13 -12.58 -8.02
CA SER A 12 20.67 -13.46 -9.09
C SER A 12 19.16 -13.46 -9.30
N GLN A 13 18.39 -12.98 -8.32
CA GLN A 13 16.93 -12.97 -8.36
C GLN A 13 16.35 -11.80 -7.58
N THR A 14 15.11 -11.46 -7.89
CA THR A 14 14.37 -10.45 -7.16
C THR A 14 13.89 -11.00 -5.81
N PRO A 15 13.66 -10.13 -4.80
CA PRO A 15 13.02 -10.52 -3.55
C PRO A 15 11.70 -11.29 -3.74
N ALA A 16 10.90 -10.94 -4.76
CA ALA A 16 9.63 -11.60 -5.03
C ALA A 16 9.81 -13.03 -5.56
N GLU A 17 10.81 -13.27 -6.42
CA GLU A 17 11.17 -14.61 -6.90
C GLU A 17 11.71 -15.46 -5.75
N TYR A 18 12.58 -14.89 -4.90
CA TYR A 18 13.05 -15.56 -3.68
C TYR A 18 11.90 -15.98 -2.77
N ILE A 19 10.94 -15.10 -2.50
CA ILE A 19 9.76 -15.47 -1.71
C ILE A 19 8.94 -16.54 -2.41
N ALA A 20 8.75 -16.45 -3.74
CA ALA A 20 8.00 -17.46 -4.50
C ALA A 20 8.63 -18.85 -4.36
N GLU A 21 9.95 -18.95 -4.46
CA GLU A 21 10.70 -20.20 -4.30
C GLU A 21 10.64 -20.73 -2.86
N GLN A 22 10.92 -19.89 -1.86
CA GLN A 22 10.95 -20.30 -0.45
C GLN A 22 9.58 -20.78 0.06
N TYR A 23 8.50 -20.21 -0.46
CA TYR A 23 7.13 -20.52 -0.06
C TYR A 23 6.40 -21.49 -1.01
N SER A 24 7.08 -21.96 -2.06
CA SER A 24 6.61 -23.07 -2.89
C SER A 24 7.34 -24.35 -2.48
N ARG A 25 6.80 -25.05 -1.48
CA ARG A 25 7.42 -26.24 -0.89
C ARG A 25 6.42 -27.32 -0.60
N GLU A 26 6.88 -28.56 -0.68
CA GLU A 26 6.12 -29.73 -0.29
C GLU A 26 6.78 -30.41 0.91
N THR A 27 5.97 -30.79 1.89
CA THR A 27 6.38 -31.51 3.09
C THR A 27 5.49 -32.74 3.26
N ASP A 28 5.77 -33.58 4.26
CA ASP A 28 4.89 -34.71 4.59
C ASP A 28 3.54 -34.29 5.18
N VAL A 29 3.39 -33.02 5.55
CA VAL A 29 2.17 -32.49 6.18
C VAL A 29 1.33 -31.66 5.21
N TYR A 30 1.96 -30.87 4.35
CA TYR A 30 1.26 -30.00 3.41
C TYR A 30 2.09 -29.69 2.17
N LYS A 31 1.40 -29.24 1.12
CA LYS A 31 1.97 -28.68 -0.10
C LYS A 31 1.55 -27.22 -0.24
N ALA A 32 2.52 -26.33 -0.30
CA ALA A 32 2.32 -24.91 -0.59
C ALA A 32 2.87 -24.57 -1.97
N ASN A 33 2.13 -23.74 -2.71
CA ASN A 33 2.53 -23.24 -4.02
C ASN A 33 2.17 -21.76 -4.14
N VAL A 34 3.15 -20.93 -4.51
CA VAL A 34 2.94 -19.51 -4.76
C VAL A 34 2.42 -19.32 -6.18
N LEU A 35 1.15 -18.93 -6.29
CA LEU A 35 0.47 -18.73 -7.58
C LEU A 35 0.87 -17.42 -8.26
N ALA A 36 1.08 -16.37 -7.47
CA ALA A 36 1.50 -15.07 -7.95
C ALA A 36 2.10 -14.24 -6.81
N THR A 37 3.07 -13.39 -7.15
CA THR A 37 3.64 -12.39 -6.25
C THR A 37 3.47 -10.98 -6.82
N ALA A 38 3.43 -9.97 -5.96
CA ALA A 38 3.42 -8.56 -6.34
C ALA A 38 4.20 -7.71 -5.34
N THR A 39 5.12 -6.88 -5.82
CA THR A 39 5.89 -5.96 -4.98
C THR A 39 5.30 -4.56 -5.03
N VAL A 40 4.97 -3.98 -3.87
CA VAL A 40 4.52 -2.60 -3.73
C VAL A 40 5.30 -1.94 -2.59
N GLY A 41 6.17 -0.99 -2.94
CA GLY A 41 7.06 -0.37 -1.96
C GLY A 41 8.01 -1.40 -1.34
N GLY A 42 8.09 -1.44 -0.01
CA GLY A 42 8.89 -2.40 0.77
C GLY A 42 8.18 -3.69 1.13
N THR A 43 7.07 -4.00 0.45
CA THR A 43 6.22 -5.15 0.76
C THR A 43 5.98 -6.02 -0.47
N ILE A 44 6.06 -7.34 -0.29
CA ILE A 44 5.68 -8.34 -1.28
C ILE A 44 4.37 -8.99 -0.79
N TYR A 45 3.38 -9.06 -1.68
CA TYR A 45 2.14 -9.79 -1.48
C TYR A 45 2.18 -11.05 -2.34
N ALA A 46 1.87 -12.21 -1.76
CA ALA A 46 1.87 -13.48 -2.47
C ALA A 46 0.54 -14.20 -2.27
N ALA A 47 -0.09 -14.66 -3.36
CA ALA A 47 -1.20 -15.61 -3.28
C ALA A 47 -0.61 -17.01 -3.15
N ILE A 48 -0.80 -17.64 -2.00
CA ILE A 48 -0.21 -18.95 -1.66
C ILE A 48 -1.34 -19.97 -1.55
N ARG A 49 -1.34 -20.94 -2.46
CA ARG A 49 -2.22 -22.11 -2.38
C ARG A 49 -1.64 -23.09 -1.39
N ASN A 50 -2.38 -23.43 -0.35
CA ASN A 50 -2.00 -24.41 0.66
C ASN A 50 -2.93 -25.62 0.59
N GLU A 51 -2.35 -26.80 0.60
CA GLU A 51 -3.04 -28.09 0.56
C GLU A 51 -2.47 -28.99 1.66
N PHE A 52 -3.23 -29.17 2.74
CA PHE A 52 -2.85 -30.10 3.81
C PHE A 52 -3.09 -31.54 3.34
N LYS A 53 -2.09 -32.42 3.55
CA LYS A 53 -2.21 -33.83 3.19
C LYS A 53 -3.28 -34.48 4.08
N GLY A 54 -4.30 -35.06 3.44
CA GLY A 54 -5.48 -35.63 4.12
C GLY A 54 -6.62 -34.65 4.37
N ALA A 55 -6.49 -33.36 4.00
CA ALA A 55 -7.61 -32.42 4.00
C ALA A 55 -8.45 -32.54 2.73
N THR A 56 -9.73 -32.21 2.85
CA THR A 56 -10.72 -32.33 1.76
C THR A 56 -10.57 -31.24 0.69
N ALA A 57 -9.96 -30.09 1.04
CA ALA A 57 -9.83 -28.96 0.14
C ALA A 57 -8.55 -28.15 0.38
N ALA A 58 -8.03 -27.57 -0.69
CA ALA A 58 -6.98 -26.55 -0.64
C ALA A 58 -7.60 -25.16 -0.59
N TYR A 59 -6.88 -24.20 0.00
CA TYR A 59 -7.28 -22.80 0.05
C TYR A 59 -6.12 -21.89 -0.37
N VAL A 60 -6.45 -20.68 -0.81
CA VAL A 60 -5.47 -19.66 -1.20
C VAL A 60 -5.58 -18.48 -0.24
N PHE A 61 -4.48 -18.18 0.44
CA PHE A 61 -4.39 -17.04 1.35
C PHE A 61 -3.31 -16.06 0.88
N CYS A 62 -3.33 -14.84 1.41
CA CYS A 62 -2.32 -13.84 1.11
C CYS A 62 -1.16 -13.88 2.13
N GLY A 63 0.04 -14.26 1.67
CA GLY A 63 1.28 -13.96 2.38
C GLY A 63 1.67 -12.50 2.20
N VAL A 64 2.12 -11.85 3.27
CA VAL A 64 2.54 -10.44 3.30
C VAL A 64 3.96 -10.38 3.87
N PHE A 65 4.92 -9.98 3.04
CA PHE A 65 6.33 -10.00 3.38
C PHE A 65 6.91 -8.60 3.32
N LEU A 66 7.33 -8.07 4.47
CA LEU A 66 8.19 -6.89 4.47
C LEU A 66 9.59 -7.33 4.09
N PHE A 67 10.26 -6.56 3.23
CA PHE A 67 11.62 -6.91 2.83
C PHE A 67 12.55 -5.70 2.79
N LYS A 68 13.84 -6.00 2.91
CA LYS A 68 14.97 -5.11 2.63
C LYS A 68 15.86 -5.83 1.64
N ASN A 69 16.37 -5.12 0.63
CA ASN A 69 17.42 -5.61 -0.24
C ASN A 69 18.33 -4.42 -0.59
N ASN A 70 19.34 -4.16 0.23
CA ASN A 70 20.23 -3.01 0.04
C ASN A 70 21.66 -3.30 0.52
N LYS A 71 22.63 -2.51 0.04
CA LYS A 71 24.07 -2.75 0.32
C LYS A 71 24.45 -2.66 1.80
N ARG A 72 23.66 -1.97 2.63
CA ARG A 72 23.95 -1.75 4.05
C ARG A 72 23.44 -2.91 4.90
N ASP A 73 22.21 -3.36 4.63
CA ASP A 73 21.49 -4.33 5.46
C ASP A 73 21.43 -5.73 4.84
N GLY A 74 21.98 -5.93 3.63
CA GLY A 74 21.84 -7.17 2.87
C GLY A 74 20.40 -7.41 2.41
N PHE A 75 20.04 -8.68 2.23
CA PHE A 75 18.66 -9.11 2.01
C PHE A 75 18.03 -9.64 3.29
N GLY A 76 16.86 -9.14 3.64
CA GLY A 76 16.10 -9.70 4.75
C GLY A 76 14.61 -9.51 4.57
N TYR A 77 13.83 -10.40 5.19
CA TYR A 77 12.38 -10.32 5.14
C TYR A 77 11.75 -10.70 6.48
N LYS A 78 10.57 -10.13 6.73
CA LYS A 78 9.68 -10.51 7.81
C LYS A 78 8.40 -11.05 7.19
N SER A 79 8.08 -12.30 7.51
CA SER A 79 6.85 -12.94 7.06
C SER A 79 5.67 -12.61 7.96
N SER A 80 4.53 -12.46 7.32
CA SER A 80 3.20 -12.36 7.91
C SER A 80 2.21 -12.86 6.85
N ASP A 81 0.95 -12.97 7.21
CA ASP A 81 -0.14 -13.30 6.30
C ASP A 81 -1.37 -12.47 6.68
N GLU A 82 -2.42 -12.56 5.87
CA GLU A 82 -3.66 -11.82 6.12
C GLU A 82 -4.34 -12.15 7.46
N ALA A 83 -4.19 -13.37 7.98
CA ALA A 83 -4.78 -13.77 9.25
C ALA A 83 -4.08 -13.10 10.45
N MET A 84 -2.85 -12.61 10.26
CA MET A 84 -2.08 -11.88 11.28
C MET A 84 -2.41 -10.38 11.35
N GLY A 85 -3.24 -9.86 10.44
CA GLY A 85 -3.68 -8.46 10.43
C GLY A 85 -2.58 -7.42 10.19
N PRO A 86 -1.74 -7.55 9.14
CA PRO A 86 -0.66 -6.59 8.87
C PRO A 86 -1.21 -5.20 8.50
N CYS A 87 -0.47 -4.15 8.83
CA CYS A 87 -0.85 -2.77 8.47
C CYS A 87 -0.70 -2.49 6.96
N GLU A 88 0.01 -3.36 6.24
CA GLU A 88 0.28 -3.26 4.81
C GLU A 88 -0.97 -3.58 3.99
N VAL A 89 -1.64 -2.52 3.51
CA VAL A 89 -2.94 -2.57 2.81
C VAL A 89 -2.85 -2.09 1.35
N ASP A 90 -1.70 -2.30 0.74
CA ASP A 90 -1.38 -1.95 -0.65
C ASP A 90 -1.46 -3.15 -1.60
N CYS A 91 -2.05 -4.27 -1.15
CA CYS A 91 -2.19 -5.51 -1.93
C CYS A 91 -2.92 -5.26 -3.27
N PRO A 92 -2.32 -5.59 -4.42
CA PRO A 92 -2.96 -5.39 -5.72
C PRO A 92 -4.15 -6.33 -5.98
N ASP A 93 -5.14 -5.87 -6.76
CA ASP A 93 -6.33 -6.67 -7.09
C ASP A 93 -6.02 -8.03 -7.73
N ARG A 94 -4.92 -8.10 -8.50
CA ARG A 94 -4.53 -9.36 -9.16
C ARG A 94 -4.14 -10.45 -8.16
N ILE A 95 -3.66 -10.07 -6.97
CA ILE A 95 -3.39 -11.00 -5.87
C ILE A 95 -4.70 -11.29 -5.15
N MET A 96 -5.46 -10.24 -4.80
CA MET A 96 -6.75 -10.37 -4.09
C MET A 96 -7.75 -11.29 -4.81
N ARG A 97 -7.81 -11.26 -6.14
CA ARG A 97 -8.70 -12.12 -6.95
C ARG A 97 -8.35 -13.60 -6.92
N LEU A 98 -7.13 -13.97 -6.51
CA LEU A 98 -6.70 -15.36 -6.43
C LEU A 98 -7.03 -15.99 -5.08
N LEU A 99 -7.40 -15.20 -4.08
CA LEU A 99 -7.60 -15.67 -2.72
C LEU A 99 -8.93 -16.41 -2.59
N SER A 100 -8.93 -17.49 -1.82
CA SER A 100 -10.16 -18.20 -1.44
C SER A 100 -11.06 -17.30 -0.60
N PRO A 101 -12.38 -17.55 -0.58
CA PRO A 101 -13.27 -17.00 0.44
C PRO A 101 -12.69 -17.18 1.85
N VAL A 102 -12.94 -16.23 2.76
CA VAL A 102 -12.31 -16.22 4.09
C VAL A 102 -12.80 -17.40 4.93
N GLU A 103 -14.06 -17.77 4.74
CA GLU A 103 -14.73 -18.93 5.34
C GLU A 103 -14.07 -20.27 4.99
N ASP A 104 -13.33 -20.35 3.89
CA ASP A 104 -12.61 -21.56 3.46
C ASP A 104 -11.20 -21.66 4.05
N ILE A 105 -10.73 -20.62 4.75
CA ILE A 105 -9.39 -20.55 5.33
C ILE A 105 -9.43 -21.13 6.75
N PRO A 106 -8.63 -22.16 7.06
CA PRO A 106 -8.43 -22.60 8.44
C PRO A 106 -7.83 -21.49 9.29
N ASP A 107 -8.42 -21.24 10.46
CA ASP A 107 -8.01 -20.19 11.41
C ASP A 107 -7.85 -18.81 10.75
N PRO A 108 -8.94 -18.22 10.21
CA PRO A 108 -8.86 -17.03 9.36
C PRO A 108 -8.36 -15.77 10.08
N GLY A 109 -8.32 -15.76 11.43
CA GLY A 109 -7.80 -14.65 12.22
C GLY A 109 -8.36 -13.29 11.79
N TYR A 110 -7.47 -12.35 11.48
CA TYR A 110 -7.78 -11.01 11.01
C TYR A 110 -7.97 -10.88 9.48
N ALA A 111 -8.07 -12.00 8.73
CA ALA A 111 -8.08 -11.97 7.26
C ALA A 111 -9.24 -11.14 6.70
N ALA A 112 -10.45 -11.29 7.25
CA ALA A 112 -11.62 -10.51 6.83
C ALA A 112 -11.39 -9.00 7.00
N GLU A 113 -10.89 -8.59 8.17
CA GLU A 113 -10.59 -7.20 8.47
C GLU A 113 -9.48 -6.65 7.56
N TRP A 114 -8.40 -7.41 7.38
CA TRP A 114 -7.31 -7.01 6.52
C TRP A 114 -7.74 -6.81 5.06
N ARG A 115 -8.53 -7.73 4.50
CA ARG A 115 -9.08 -7.60 3.13
C ARG A 115 -10.02 -6.41 2.99
N ALA A 116 -10.82 -6.12 4.01
CA ALA A 116 -11.66 -4.91 4.05
C ALA A 116 -10.79 -3.65 4.07
N ASN A 117 -9.71 -3.64 4.85
CA ASN A 117 -8.76 -2.53 4.92
C ASN A 117 -8.02 -2.30 3.58
N VAL A 118 -7.61 -3.36 2.88
CA VAL A 118 -7.07 -3.29 1.51
C VAL A 118 -8.05 -2.59 0.57
N THR A 119 -9.31 -3.04 0.58
CA THR A 119 -10.38 -2.49 -0.28
C THR A 119 -10.62 -1.02 0.04
N ALA A 120 -10.75 -0.67 1.32
CA ALA A 120 -10.95 0.71 1.77
C ALA A 120 -9.77 1.61 1.38
N ALA A 121 -8.53 1.14 1.56
CA ALA A 121 -7.34 1.89 1.20
C ALA A 121 -7.27 2.16 -0.31
N LYS A 122 -7.63 1.17 -1.14
CA LYS A 122 -7.73 1.36 -2.59
C LYS A 122 -8.80 2.38 -2.97
N SER A 123 -9.99 2.31 -2.38
CA SER A 123 -11.07 3.28 -2.62
C SER A 123 -10.63 4.70 -2.26
N ARG A 124 -9.99 4.89 -1.10
CA ARG A 124 -9.40 6.19 -0.69
C ARG A 124 -8.38 6.70 -1.71
N ARG A 125 -7.48 5.84 -2.21
CA ARG A 125 -6.48 6.23 -3.23
C ARG A 125 -7.13 6.62 -4.55
N LEU A 126 -8.17 5.92 -4.99
CA LEU A 126 -8.91 6.25 -6.21
C LEU A 126 -9.64 7.59 -6.07
N ALA A 127 -10.32 7.81 -4.95
CA ALA A 127 -11.00 9.07 -4.65
C ALA A 127 -10.00 10.24 -4.67
N ALA A 128 -8.86 10.11 -3.98
CA ALA A 128 -7.81 11.13 -3.97
C ALA A 128 -7.25 11.43 -5.38
N ARG A 129 -7.09 10.40 -6.23
CA ARG A 129 -6.66 10.58 -7.63
C ARG A 129 -7.70 11.32 -8.46
N LYS A 130 -8.98 10.94 -8.34
CA LYS A 130 -10.10 11.62 -9.04
C LYS A 130 -10.20 13.08 -8.60
N GLN A 131 -10.10 13.34 -7.30
CA GLN A 131 -10.13 14.70 -6.76
C GLN A 131 -8.96 15.53 -7.27
N ALA A 132 -7.73 14.99 -7.23
CA ALA A 132 -6.58 15.68 -7.81
C ALA A 132 -6.85 16.02 -9.28
N ALA A 133 -7.22 15.04 -10.10
CA ALA A 133 -7.51 15.24 -11.52
C ALA A 133 -8.62 16.27 -11.81
N SER A 134 -9.45 16.62 -10.81
CA SER A 134 -10.52 17.62 -10.94
C SER A 134 -10.09 19.07 -10.69
N PHE A 135 -8.87 19.30 -10.19
CA PHE A 135 -8.35 20.65 -9.92
C PHE A 135 -8.16 21.45 -11.21
N ARG A 136 -8.62 22.69 -11.20
CA ARG A 136 -8.43 23.68 -12.27
C ARG A 136 -7.57 24.81 -11.74
N GLN A 137 -6.66 25.31 -12.58
CA GLN A 137 -5.80 26.43 -12.23
C GLN A 137 -6.62 27.60 -11.65
N GLY A 138 -6.22 28.08 -10.49
CA GLY A 138 -6.94 29.13 -9.75
C GLY A 138 -8.01 28.63 -8.77
N ASP A 139 -8.33 27.32 -8.73
CA ASP A 139 -9.24 26.77 -7.72
C ASP A 139 -8.74 27.07 -6.30
N THR A 140 -9.65 27.44 -5.41
CA THR A 140 -9.35 27.55 -3.98
C THR A 140 -9.64 26.23 -3.30
N ILE A 141 -8.66 25.70 -2.57
CA ILE A 141 -8.73 24.45 -1.83
C ILE A 141 -8.73 24.79 -0.34
N ARG A 142 -9.81 24.42 0.36
CA ARG A 142 -9.91 24.53 1.81
C ARG A 142 -9.71 23.20 2.50
N LEU A 143 -8.87 23.19 3.51
CA LEU A 143 -8.57 22.05 4.35
C LEU A 143 -9.44 22.08 5.60
N ARG A 144 -9.83 20.91 6.09
CA ARG A 144 -10.54 20.76 7.38
C ARG A 144 -9.68 21.18 8.58
N HIS A 145 -8.37 20.94 8.48
CA HIS A 145 -7.39 21.29 9.49
C HIS A 145 -6.23 22.04 8.83
N PRO A 146 -5.69 23.10 9.46
CA PRO A 146 -4.56 23.84 8.92
C PRO A 146 -3.35 22.93 8.65
N ALA A 147 -2.76 23.06 7.46
CA ALA A 147 -1.48 22.43 7.16
C ALA A 147 -0.34 23.28 7.73
N GLN A 148 0.56 22.63 8.46
CA GLN A 148 1.72 23.26 9.07
C GLN A 148 3.00 22.93 8.29
N PHE A 149 3.77 23.96 7.97
CA PHE A 149 5.04 23.84 7.25
C PHE A 149 6.20 24.15 8.21
N GLY A 150 6.65 23.12 8.94
CA GLY A 150 7.52 23.26 10.11
C GLY A 150 8.81 24.05 9.91
N LYS A 151 9.45 23.99 8.72
CA LYS A 151 10.68 24.76 8.45
C LYS A 151 10.44 26.27 8.27
N THR A 152 9.21 26.67 7.97
CA THR A 152 8.85 28.06 7.65
C THR A 152 7.93 28.70 8.68
N GLY A 153 7.35 27.91 9.60
CA GLY A 153 6.34 28.37 10.56
C GLY A 153 4.97 28.69 9.95
N ILE A 154 4.83 28.59 8.62
CA ILE A 154 3.57 28.86 7.93
C ILE A 154 2.51 27.83 8.34
N SER A 155 1.35 28.32 8.74
CA SER A 155 0.13 27.55 8.97
C SER A 155 -0.98 28.14 8.11
N ALA A 156 -1.63 27.30 7.30
CA ALA A 156 -2.71 27.73 6.42
C ALA A 156 -3.74 26.61 6.19
N ASP A 157 -4.99 27.00 6.05
CA ASP A 157 -6.13 26.12 5.75
C ASP A 157 -6.71 26.36 4.36
N ALA A 158 -6.43 27.50 3.72
CA ALA A 158 -6.88 27.82 2.37
C ALA A 158 -5.70 28.04 1.40
N PHE A 159 -5.81 27.43 0.22
CA PHE A 159 -4.73 27.40 -0.77
C PHE A 159 -5.29 27.62 -2.17
N THR A 160 -4.57 28.37 -3.01
CA THR A 160 -4.84 28.39 -4.46
C THR A 160 -4.10 27.25 -5.12
N PHE A 161 -4.79 26.48 -5.97
CA PHE A 161 -4.14 25.55 -6.88
C PHE A 161 -3.49 26.33 -8.03
N ILE A 162 -2.16 26.21 -8.15
CA ILE A 162 -1.37 26.96 -9.12
C ILE A 162 -1.27 26.18 -10.42
N GLU A 163 -0.72 24.99 -10.37
CA GLU A 163 -0.44 24.19 -11.55
C GLU A 163 -0.11 22.74 -11.18
N TYR A 164 0.00 21.90 -12.20
CA TYR A 164 0.70 20.63 -12.10
C TYR A 164 2.18 20.81 -12.44
N ARG A 165 3.08 20.52 -11.50
CA ARG A 165 4.49 20.31 -11.81
C ARG A 165 4.75 18.82 -12.05
N LYS A 166 4.93 18.46 -13.31
CA LYS A 166 4.94 17.06 -13.80
C LYS A 166 3.58 16.38 -13.53
N ARG A 167 3.48 15.58 -12.48
CA ARG A 167 2.24 14.88 -12.07
C ARG A 167 1.81 15.22 -10.65
N THR A 168 2.40 16.26 -10.08
CA THR A 168 2.17 16.63 -8.68
C THR A 168 1.51 18.01 -8.63
N PRO A 169 0.34 18.15 -8.00
CA PRO A 169 -0.31 19.44 -7.89
C PRO A 169 0.49 20.35 -6.95
N VAL A 170 0.61 21.62 -7.33
CA VAL A 170 1.30 22.67 -6.58
C VAL A 170 0.29 23.72 -6.15
N PHE A 171 0.44 24.15 -4.90
CA PHE A 171 -0.47 25.09 -4.26
C PHE A 171 0.30 26.25 -3.63
N ALA A 172 -0.38 27.38 -3.46
CA ALA A 172 0.11 28.48 -2.63
C ALA A 172 -0.92 28.81 -1.54
N PRO A 173 -0.53 28.98 -0.26
CA PRO A 173 -1.45 29.48 0.76
C PRO A 173 -2.02 30.83 0.36
N LEU A 174 -3.31 31.08 0.64
CA LEU A 174 -3.90 32.40 0.42
C LEU A 174 -3.21 33.49 1.26
N SER A 175 -2.76 33.13 2.47
CA SER A 175 -2.03 34.04 3.36
C SER A 175 -0.60 34.31 2.90
N HIS A 176 -0.01 33.44 2.06
CA HIS A 176 1.38 33.53 1.61
C HIS A 176 1.50 33.14 0.12
N PRO A 177 1.04 33.99 -0.82
CA PRO A 177 0.93 33.63 -2.24
C PRO A 177 2.25 33.26 -2.93
N HIS A 178 3.38 33.73 -2.40
CA HIS A 178 4.72 33.42 -2.93
C HIS A 178 5.28 32.08 -2.41
N PHE A 179 4.66 31.46 -1.40
CA PHE A 179 5.11 30.19 -0.85
C PHE A 179 4.47 29.02 -1.62
N LEU A 180 5.25 28.40 -2.51
CA LEU A 180 4.78 27.22 -3.24
C LEU A 180 4.99 25.94 -2.43
N CYS A 181 3.93 25.15 -2.32
CA CYS A 181 3.89 23.97 -1.50
C CYS A 181 3.24 22.78 -2.22
N ARG A 182 3.45 21.59 -1.64
CA ARG A 182 2.70 20.37 -1.97
C ARG A 182 1.90 19.96 -0.75
N LEU A 183 0.66 19.58 -0.98
CA LEU A 183 -0.18 18.98 0.04
C LEU A 183 -0.17 17.46 -0.11
N SER A 184 -0.25 16.75 1.01
CA SER A 184 -0.29 15.28 0.98
C SER A 184 -1.58 14.80 0.31
N ARG A 185 -1.56 13.60 -0.28
CA ARG A 185 -2.78 13.01 -0.87
C ARG A 185 -3.89 12.83 0.16
N ALA A 186 -3.54 12.48 1.40
CA ALA A 186 -4.50 12.32 2.49
C ALA A 186 -5.16 13.66 2.87
N THR A 187 -4.36 14.73 2.90
CA THR A 187 -4.84 16.10 3.13
C THR A 187 -5.77 16.55 2.02
N LEU A 188 -5.43 16.28 0.76
CA LEU A 188 -6.25 16.64 -0.38
C LEU A 188 -7.56 15.85 -0.45
N ALA A 189 -7.55 14.57 -0.05
CA ALA A 189 -8.72 13.69 -0.08
C ALA A 189 -9.91 14.18 0.76
N THR A 190 -9.67 15.05 1.74
CA THR A 190 -10.69 15.63 2.62
C THR A 190 -10.90 17.12 2.39
N ALA A 191 -10.22 17.69 1.41
CA ALA A 191 -10.30 19.11 1.10
C ALA A 191 -11.57 19.44 0.30
N VAL A 192 -12.08 20.64 0.49
CA VAL A 192 -13.20 21.19 -0.28
C VAL A 192 -12.65 22.08 -1.40
N ILE A 193 -13.15 21.88 -2.62
CA ILE A 193 -12.78 22.69 -3.79
C ILE A 193 -13.82 23.80 -3.94
N GLU A 194 -13.41 25.04 -3.72
CA GLU A 194 -14.19 26.25 -3.99
C GLU A 194 -13.80 26.76 -5.38
N ARG A 195 -14.70 26.58 -6.35
CA ARG A 195 -14.53 27.16 -7.68
C ARG A 195 -15.13 28.57 -7.68
N ARG A 196 -14.40 29.56 -8.19
CA ARG A 196 -15.02 30.84 -8.53
C ARG A 196 -16.08 30.59 -9.60
N ALA A 197 -17.32 31.01 -9.35
CA ALA A 197 -18.30 31.14 -10.42
C ALA A 197 -17.75 32.18 -11.42
N THR A 198 -17.57 31.74 -12.65
CA THR A 198 -17.34 32.61 -13.81
C THR A 198 -18.54 33.49 -14.05
#